data_AF-A0A848UT74-F1
#
_entry.id   AF-A0A848UT74-F1
#
_cell.length_a   1.000
_cell.length_b   1.000
_cell.length_c   1.000
_cell.angle_alpha   90.00
_cell.angle_beta   90.00
_cell.angle_gamma   90.00
#
_symmetry.space_group_name_H-M   'P 1'
#
loop_
_entity.id
_entity.type
_entity.pdbx_description
1 polymer ?
#
loop_
_entity_poly.entity_id
_entity_poly.type
_entity_poly.pdbx_seq_one_letter_code
_entity_poly.pdbx_strand_id
1 'polypeptide(L)'
;MIKPIAIQGIKGSFHHEVAQKYFSENSEVLECLSFDNAVERLMLAEADYTVMALENSIAGSIIPNYALIDAHNLKIIGEYY
;
A
#
# COMPACT_ATOMS: atom_id res chain seq x y z
N MET A 1 -7.31 15.48 10.24
CA MET A 1 -6.59 14.41 10.98
C MET A 1 -5.72 13.71 9.96
N ILE A 2 -4.46 13.42 10.28
CA ILE A 2 -3.59 12.62 9.39
C ILE A 2 -4.02 11.17 9.58
N LYS A 3 -4.46 10.49 8.52
CA LYS A 3 -4.80 9.06 8.60
C LYS A 3 -3.56 8.20 8.41
N PRO A 4 -3.52 7.01 9.01
CA PRO A 4 -2.46 6.04 8.74
C PRO A 4 -2.49 5.57 7.29
N ILE A 5 -1.36 5.06 6.82
CA ILE A 5 -1.18 4.49 5.48
C ILE A 5 -1.44 2.99 5.55
N ALA A 6 -2.32 2.46 4.70
CA ALA A 6 -2.55 1.02 4.64
C ALA A 6 -1.34 0.32 3.98
N ILE A 7 -0.86 -0.77 4.59
CA ILE A 7 0.20 -1.59 4.04
C ILE A 7 -0.17 -3.07 4.15
N GLN A 8 0.27 -3.87 3.18
CA GLN A 8 0.29 -5.32 3.35
C GLN A 8 1.52 -5.71 4.18
N GLY A 9 1.31 -6.51 5.22
CA GLY A 9 2.34 -6.90 6.18
C GLY A 9 2.29 -6.06 7.46
N ILE A 10 3.41 -6.09 8.19
CA ILE A 10 3.55 -5.49 9.53
C ILE A 10 4.59 -4.36 9.54
N LYS A 11 4.67 -3.63 10.65
CA LYS A 11 5.75 -2.69 10.96
C LYS A 11 7.09 -3.41 10.85
N GLY A 12 8.02 -2.78 10.14
CA GLY A 12 9.32 -3.34 9.80
C GLY A 12 9.36 -4.14 8.49
N SER A 13 8.23 -4.32 7.81
CA SER A 13 8.22 -4.84 6.43
C SER A 13 8.79 -3.84 5.43
N PHE A 14 9.08 -4.30 4.21
CA PHE A 14 9.48 -3.42 3.11
C PHE A 14 8.41 -2.36 2.78
N HIS A 15 7.11 -2.70 2.85
CA HIS A 15 6.06 -1.71 2.63
C HIS A 15 6.00 -0.66 3.75
N HIS A 16 6.29 -1.05 4.99
CA HIS A 16 6.46 -0.10 6.08
C HIS A 16 7.65 0.84 5.83
N GLU A 17 8.79 0.31 5.39
CA GLU A 17 9.96 1.12 5.05
C GLU A 17 9.66 2.13 3.94
N VAL A 18 8.96 1.73 2.89
CA VAL A 18 8.53 2.63 1.81
C VAL A 18 7.57 3.70 2.33
N ALA A 19 6.60 3.34 3.18
CA ALA A 19 5.69 4.30 3.79
C ALA A 19 6.47 5.37 4.59
N GLN A 20 7.49 4.96 5.36
CA GLN A 20 8.33 5.90 6.10
C GLN A 20 9.16 6.81 5.17
N LYS A 21 9.79 6.25 4.14
CA LYS A 21 10.68 7.01 3.25
C LYS A 21 9.93 7.96 2.30
N TYR A 22 8.75 7.54 1.81
CA TYR A 22 8.01 8.31 0.82
C TYR A 22 7.15 9.42 1.45
N PHE A 23 6.49 9.14 2.58
CA PHE A 23 5.56 10.08 3.20
C PHE A 23 6.22 10.88 4.33
N SER A 24 6.71 10.20 5.37
CA SER A 24 7.48 10.79 6.48
C SER A 24 8.00 9.69 7.41
N GLU A 25 9.15 9.88 8.06
CA GLU A 25 9.81 8.88 8.94
C GLU A 25 9.00 8.40 10.15
N ASN A 26 7.88 9.06 10.46
CA ASN A 26 6.99 8.67 11.56
C ASN A 26 5.55 8.44 11.09
N SER A 27 5.35 8.09 9.81
CA SER A 27 4.02 7.83 9.27
C SER A 27 3.41 6.62 9.97
N GLU A 28 2.22 6.78 10.54
CA GLU A 28 1.49 5.64 11.09
C GLU A 28 1.02 4.73 9.96
N VAL A 29 0.99 3.43 10.21
CA VAL A 29 0.54 2.43 9.23
C VAL A 29 -0.58 1.56 9.79
N LEU A 30 -1.51 1.18 8.92
CA LEU A 30 -2.49 0.12 9.16
C LEU A 30 -1.96 -1.17 8.57
N GLU A 31 -1.58 -2.09 9.45
CA GLU A 31 -1.05 -3.42 9.11
C GLU A 31 -2.17 -4.32 8.61
N CYS A 32 -2.08 -4.80 7.36
CA CYS A 32 -3.08 -5.64 6.72
C CYS A 32 -2.48 -6.99 6.33
N LEU A 33 -3.28 -8.06 6.37
CA LEU A 33 -2.80 -9.40 6.03
C LEU A 33 -2.57 -9.59 4.52
N SER A 34 -3.37 -8.92 3.68
CA SER A 34 -3.29 -8.97 2.23
C SER A 34 -3.41 -7.58 1.59
N PHE A 35 -3.12 -7.48 0.29
CA PHE A 35 -3.38 -6.26 -0.48
C PHE A 35 -4.87 -5.98 -0.63
N ASP A 36 -5.72 -7.01 -0.74
CA ASP A 36 -7.18 -6.86 -0.73
C ASP A 36 -7.65 -6.14 0.55
N ASN A 37 -7.13 -6.54 1.72
CA ASN A 37 -7.45 -5.85 2.96
C ASN A 37 -6.93 -4.42 2.99
N ALA A 38 -5.72 -4.15 2.47
CA ALA A 38 -5.20 -2.78 2.41
C ALA A 38 -6.05 -1.87 1.51
N VAL A 39 -6.52 -2.39 0.37
CA VAL A 39 -7.48 -1.69 -0.51
C VAL A 39 -8.81 -1.50 0.18
N GLU A 40 -9.32 -2.50 0.90
CA GLU A 40 -10.55 -2.37 1.69
C GLU A 40 -10.46 -1.21 2.71
N ARG A 41 -9.32 -1.04 3.39
CA ARG A 41 -9.10 0.11 4.31
C ARG A 41 -9.17 1.45 3.60
N LEU A 42 -8.66 1.53 2.37
CA LEU A 42 -8.76 2.73 1.53
C LEU A 42 -10.23 3.00 1.15
N MET A 43 -10.97 1.96 0.75
CA MET A 43 -12.38 2.08 0.36
C MET A 43 -13.29 2.46 1.53
N LEU A 44 -12.99 2.00 2.75
CA LEU A 44 -13.69 2.36 3.99
C LEU A 44 -13.23 3.72 4.55
N ALA A 45 -12.32 4.42 3.88
CA ALA A 45 -11.72 5.68 4.31
C ALA A 45 -11.03 5.60 5.69
N GLU A 46 -10.57 4.42 6.11
CA GLU A 46 -9.75 4.21 7.30
C GLU A 46 -8.28 4.62 7.05
N ALA A 47 -7.86 4.56 5.78
CA ALA A 47 -6.61 5.13 5.27
C ALA A 47 -6.90 6.09 4.10
N ASP A 48 -6.02 7.08 3.90
CA ASP A 48 -6.08 7.95 2.71
C ASP A 48 -5.15 7.47 1.58
N TYR A 49 -4.16 6.63 1.91
CA TYR A 49 -3.19 6.06 0.97
C TYR A 49 -2.93 4.59 1.30
N THR A 50 -2.52 3.82 0.29
CA THR A 50 -1.99 2.47 0.47
C THR A 50 -0.66 2.33 -0.25
N VAL A 51 0.30 1.61 0.34
CA VAL A 51 1.53 1.19 -0.35
C VAL A 51 1.33 -0.22 -0.88
N MET A 52 1.59 -0.40 -2.17
CA MET A 52 1.36 -1.67 -2.88
C MET A 52 2.52 -1.96 -3.82
N ALA A 53 3.10 -3.16 -3.71
CA ALA A 53 4.09 -3.61 -4.68
C ALA A 53 3.39 -3.96 -6.01
N LEU A 54 3.88 -3.44 -7.13
CA LEU A 54 3.35 -3.77 -8.47
C LEU A 54 4.30 -4.65 -9.28
N GLU A 55 5.58 -4.69 -8.89
CA GLU A 55 6.60 -5.48 -9.54
C GLU A 55 7.62 -5.93 -8.51
N ASN A 56 8.22 -7.08 -8.73
CA ASN A 56 9.42 -7.50 -8.02
C ASN A 56 10.47 -8.00 -9.03
N SER A 57 11.74 -7.88 -8.67
CA SER A 57 12.85 -8.24 -9.58
C SER A 57 13.01 -9.74 -9.85
N ILE A 58 12.30 -10.60 -9.12
CA ILE A 58 12.44 -12.06 -9.18
C ILE A 58 11.27 -12.70 -9.96
N ALA A 59 10.04 -12.35 -9.60
CA ALA A 59 8.80 -12.88 -10.16
C ALA A 59 8.13 -11.93 -11.18
N GLY A 60 8.64 -10.71 -11.36
CA GLY A 60 8.13 -9.73 -12.31
C GLY A 60 6.87 -9.03 -11.83
N SER A 61 6.01 -8.64 -12.77
CA SER A 61 4.79 -7.88 -12.49
C SER A 61 3.80 -8.68 -11.62
N ILE A 62 3.27 -8.03 -10.58
CA ILE A 62 2.32 -8.61 -9.64
C ILE A 62 0.90 -8.37 -10.18
N ILE A 63 0.51 -9.16 -11.19
CA ILE A 63 -0.78 -9.04 -11.90
C ILE A 63 -2.01 -8.95 -10.97
N PRO A 64 -2.12 -9.71 -9.87
CA PRO A 64 -3.25 -9.57 -8.94
C PRO A 64 -3.43 -8.15 -8.38
N ASN A 65 -2.33 -7.42 -8.15
CA ASN A 65 -2.38 -6.07 -7.61
C ASN A 65 -2.84 -5.05 -8.67
N TYR A 66 -2.48 -5.25 -9.94
CA TYR A 66 -3.04 -4.46 -11.05
C TYR A 66 -4.56 -4.68 -11.16
N ALA A 67 -5.03 -5.92 -10.98
CA ALA A 67 -6.46 -6.22 -11.01
C ALA A 67 -7.22 -5.53 -9.86
N LEU A 68 -6.63 -5.42 -8.66
CA LEU A 68 -7.23 -4.66 -7.55
C LEU A 68 -7.36 -3.17 -7.86
N ILE A 69 -6.35 -2.57 -8.50
CA ILE A 69 -6.38 -1.17 -8.91
C ILE A 69 -7.52 -0.92 -9.90
N ASP A 70 -7.64 -1.77 -10.92
CA ASP A 70 -8.69 -1.66 -11.94
C ASP A 70 -10.10 -1.87 -11.34
N ALA A 71 -10.27 -2.94 -10.56
CA ALA A 71 -11.56 -3.32 -9.96
C ALA A 71 -12.13 -2.26 -9.00
N HIS A 72 -11.25 -1.54 -8.29
CA HIS A 72 -11.65 -0.50 -7.34
C HIS A 72 -11.45 0.92 -7.88
N ASN A 73 -11.09 1.08 -9.15
CA ASN A 73 -10.80 2.36 -9.80
C ASN A 73 -9.82 3.22 -8.99
N LEU A 74 -8.77 2.58 -8.46
CA LEU A 74 -7.74 3.23 -7.67
C LEU A 74 -6.83 4.07 -8.57
N LYS A 75 -6.22 5.10 -7.99
CA LYS A 75 -5.26 5.96 -8.69
C LYS A 75 -3.87 5.79 -8.10
N ILE A 76 -2.91 5.48 -8.97
CA ILE A 76 -1.49 5.57 -8.63
C ILE A 76 -1.11 7.05 -8.68
N ILE A 77 -0.63 7.58 -7.56
CA ILE A 77 -0.24 8.98 -7.40
C ILE A 77 1.24 9.16 -7.04
N GLY A 78 1.99 8.06 -6.98
CA GLY A 78 3.39 8.03 -6.59
C GLY A 78 4.00 6.64 -6.79
N GLU A 79 5.32 6.58 -6.85
CA GLU A 79 6.12 5.36 -7.01
C GLU A 79 7.42 5.43 -6.18
N TYR A 80 7.99 4.28 -5.85
CA TYR A 80 9.23 4.15 -5.09
C TYR A 80 9.95 2.84 -5.49
N TYR A 81 11.29 2.88 -5.56
CA TYR A 81 12.17 1.77 -5.99
C TYR A 81 13.19 1.38 -4.92
#